data_AF-K1SUZ6-F1
#
_entry.id   AF-K1SUZ6-F1
#
_cell.length_a   1.000
_cell.length_b   1.000
_cell.length_c   1.000
_cell.angle_alpha   90.00
_cell.angle_beta   90.00
_cell.angle_gamma   90.00
#
_symmetry.space_group_name_H-M   'P 1'
#
loop_
_entity.id
_entity.type
_entity.pdbx_description
1 polymer ?
#
loop_
_entity_poly.entity_id
_entity_poly.type
_entity_poly.pdbx_seq_one_letter_code
_entity_poly.pdbx_strand_id
1 'polypeptide(L)'
;LMFGMMMSPLLTNFKDRVLDSKIANYQYILKAPIEVDDKDTEKYAVSALNTTDSEEEITIYGVNEDSKYINTKNIPDTRNQVLVSKGYMEKYGLKENQTIVLKEKFGSKKYKFTIKGTYVYPASLCIFMTRENFNKVFDKDKDYFCGYFSNKKLDIDDMYVASIITEKDLTVMS
;
A
#
# COMPACT_ATOMS: atom_id res chain seq x y z
N LEU A 1 5.28 7.39 -37.67
CA LEU A 1 5.19 5.99 -37.18
C LEU A 1 6.17 5.65 -36.03
N MET A 2 6.90 6.62 -35.42
CA MET A 2 7.88 6.31 -34.35
C MET A 2 7.30 6.25 -32.92
N PHE A 3 6.16 6.89 -32.66
CA PHE A 3 5.53 6.92 -31.34
C PHE A 3 5.08 5.51 -30.87
N GLY A 4 4.50 4.71 -31.78
CA GLY A 4 4.08 3.34 -31.47
C GLY A 4 5.26 2.38 -31.17
N MET A 5 6.43 2.63 -31.77
CA MET A 5 7.63 1.81 -31.54
C MET A 5 8.28 2.11 -30.18
N MET A 6 8.15 3.34 -29.67
CA MET A 6 8.68 3.71 -28.34
C MET A 6 7.72 3.33 -27.20
N MET A 7 6.42 3.26 -27.46
CA MET A 7 5.42 2.92 -26.44
C MET A 7 5.57 1.48 -25.94
N SER A 8 5.81 0.53 -26.85
CA SER A 8 5.91 -0.90 -26.49
C SER A 8 7.04 -1.18 -25.48
N PRO A 9 8.31 -0.75 -25.71
CA PRO A 9 9.38 -0.90 -24.73
C PRO A 9 9.11 -0.20 -23.39
N LEU A 10 8.46 0.96 -23.40
CA LEU A 10 8.11 1.68 -22.18
C LEU A 10 7.07 0.92 -21.34
N LEU A 11 6.03 0.39 -21.98
CA LEU A 11 5.00 -0.41 -21.32
C LEU A 11 5.57 -1.71 -20.76
N THR A 12 6.44 -2.39 -21.51
CA THR A 12 7.14 -3.59 -21.02
C THR A 12 8.01 -3.28 -19.82
N ASN A 13 8.87 -2.25 -19.90
CA ASN A 13 9.73 -1.84 -18.79
C ASN A 13 8.93 -1.43 -17.55
N PHE A 14 7.77 -0.78 -17.73
CA PHE A 14 6.89 -0.43 -16.62
C PHE A 14 6.28 -1.67 -15.98
N LYS A 15 5.75 -2.59 -16.80
CA LYS A 15 5.21 -3.87 -16.34
C LYS A 15 6.24 -4.65 -15.52
N ASP A 16 7.47 -4.79 -16.04
CA ASP A 16 8.54 -5.51 -15.36
C ASP A 16 8.88 -4.86 -14.02
N ARG A 17 8.98 -3.53 -13.96
CA ARG A 17 9.19 -2.80 -12.69
C ARG A 17 8.06 -3.00 -11.68
N VAL A 18 6.81 -3.05 -12.13
CA VAL A 18 5.65 -3.31 -11.26
C VAL A 18 5.75 -4.73 -10.69
N LEU A 19 6.05 -5.71 -11.54
CA LEU A 19 6.24 -7.11 -11.14
C LEU A 19 7.40 -7.31 -10.16
N ASP A 20 8.55 -6.69 -10.44
CA ASP A 20 9.74 -6.72 -9.59
C ASP A 20 9.48 -6.06 -8.22
N SER A 21 8.56 -5.10 -8.17
CA SER A 21 8.17 -4.41 -6.94
C SER A 21 7.04 -5.08 -6.15
N LYS A 22 6.51 -6.20 -6.65
CA LYS A 22 5.43 -6.95 -6.02
C LYS A 22 5.77 -7.25 -4.57
N ILE A 23 4.89 -6.87 -3.65
CA ILE A 23 5.10 -7.07 -2.20
C ILE A 23 5.08 -8.55 -1.86
N ALA A 24 4.10 -9.30 -2.38
CA ALA A 24 3.94 -10.74 -2.17
C ALA A 24 3.23 -11.40 -3.36
N ASN A 25 3.33 -12.73 -3.54
CA ASN A 25 2.57 -13.41 -4.60
C ASN A 25 1.05 -13.27 -4.43
N TYR A 26 0.59 -13.26 -3.18
CA TYR A 26 -0.79 -13.05 -2.79
C TYR A 26 -0.85 -12.01 -1.68
N GLN A 27 -1.56 -10.92 -1.95
CA GLN A 27 -1.90 -9.92 -0.95
C GLN A 27 -3.41 -9.97 -0.71
N TYR A 28 -3.80 -10.50 0.44
CA TYR A 28 -5.20 -10.65 0.84
C TYR A 28 -5.66 -9.39 1.57
N ILE A 29 -6.84 -8.89 1.22
CA ILE A 29 -7.59 -7.90 1.98
C ILE A 29 -8.84 -8.59 2.51
N LEU A 30 -9.05 -8.53 3.83
CA LEU A 30 -10.11 -9.23 4.54
C LEU A 30 -11.25 -8.27 4.90
N LYS A 31 -12.48 -8.78 4.90
CA LYS A 31 -13.68 -8.05 5.36
C LYS A 31 -13.71 -7.90 6.88
N ALA A 32 -13.11 -8.86 7.59
CA ALA A 32 -12.93 -8.85 9.04
C ALA A 32 -11.59 -9.52 9.39
N PRO A 33 -10.95 -9.15 10.52
CA PRO A 33 -9.74 -9.83 10.98
C PRO A 33 -10.06 -11.29 11.32
N ILE A 34 -9.49 -12.23 10.56
CA ILE A 34 -9.58 -13.67 10.83
C ILE A 34 -8.17 -14.23 10.89
N GLU A 35 -7.94 -15.13 11.85
CA GLU A 35 -6.64 -15.77 12.00
C GLU A 35 -6.47 -16.92 11.02
N VAL A 36 -5.26 -17.06 10.49
CA VAL A 36 -4.86 -18.20 9.65
C VAL A 36 -3.72 -18.91 10.36
N ASP A 37 -3.82 -20.23 10.49
CA ASP A 37 -2.76 -21.06 11.06
C ASP A 37 -1.65 -21.33 10.04
N ASP A 38 -0.92 -20.27 9.70
CA ASP A 38 0.20 -20.33 8.77
C ASP A 38 1.35 -19.45 9.24
N LYS A 39 2.55 -20.02 9.38
CA LYS A 39 3.73 -19.31 9.92
C LYS A 39 4.49 -18.49 8.87
N ASP A 40 4.21 -18.71 7.60
CA ASP A 40 4.91 -18.04 6.48
C ASP A 40 4.13 -16.83 5.96
N THR A 41 2.95 -16.54 6.53
CA THR A 41 2.17 -15.35 6.21
C THR A 41 2.47 -14.20 7.18
N GLU A 42 2.32 -12.97 6.69
CA GLU A 42 2.53 -11.77 7.48
C GLU A 42 1.27 -10.91 7.51
N LYS A 43 0.80 -10.59 8.72
CA LYS A 43 -0.31 -9.67 8.93
C LYS A 43 0.09 -8.25 8.56
N TYR A 44 -0.79 -7.55 7.87
CA TYR A 44 -0.69 -6.12 7.64
C TYR A 44 -2.06 -5.45 7.76
N ALA A 45 -2.05 -4.12 7.83
CA ALA A 45 -3.25 -3.31 7.81
C ALA A 45 -3.26 -2.44 6.55
N VAL A 46 -4.43 -2.23 5.97
CA VAL A 46 -4.61 -1.38 4.81
C VAL A 46 -5.89 -0.57 4.91
N SER A 47 -5.80 0.66 4.42
CA SER A 47 -6.94 1.55 4.22
C SER A 47 -6.75 2.33 2.91
N ALA A 48 -7.80 3.01 2.50
CA ALA A 48 -7.80 3.93 1.36
C ALA A 48 -8.34 5.29 1.83
N LEU A 49 -7.62 6.35 1.50
CA LEU A 49 -8.04 7.73 1.69
C LEU A 49 -7.90 8.49 0.39
N ASN A 50 -8.68 9.55 0.23
CA ASN A 50 -8.65 10.39 -0.96
C ASN A 50 -7.80 11.65 -0.73
N THR A 51 -7.17 12.13 -1.79
CA THR A 51 -6.66 13.51 -1.83
C THR A 51 -7.82 14.49 -1.63
N THR A 52 -7.54 15.64 -1.01
CA THR A 52 -8.59 16.63 -0.77
C THR A 52 -9.10 17.27 -2.05
N ASP A 53 -8.22 17.41 -3.04
CA ASP A 53 -8.43 18.28 -4.20
C ASP A 53 -8.96 17.52 -5.43
N SER A 54 -8.47 16.30 -5.67
CA SER A 54 -8.80 15.50 -6.87
C SER A 54 -9.63 14.25 -6.57
N GLU A 55 -9.93 13.96 -5.29
CA GLU A 55 -10.57 12.71 -4.86
C GLU A 55 -9.81 11.44 -5.31
N GLU A 56 -8.52 11.57 -5.60
CA GLU A 56 -7.70 10.44 -6.00
C GLU A 56 -7.39 9.56 -4.80
N GLU A 57 -7.63 8.27 -4.95
CA GLU A 57 -7.42 7.28 -3.89
C GLU A 57 -5.92 7.03 -3.68
N ILE A 58 -5.50 7.10 -2.41
CA ILE A 58 -4.17 6.83 -1.92
C ILE A 58 -4.26 5.66 -0.94
N THR A 59 -3.55 4.57 -1.23
CA THR A 59 -3.53 3.39 -0.36
C THR A 59 -2.59 3.62 0.83
N ILE A 60 -3.01 3.26 2.03
CA ILE A 60 -2.20 3.39 3.25
C ILE A 60 -1.91 2.01 3.80
N TYR A 61 -0.63 1.67 3.87
CA TYR A 61 -0.11 0.41 4.39
C TYR A 61 0.42 0.60 5.80
N GLY A 62 -0.10 -0.19 6.75
CA GLY A 62 0.46 -0.41 8.07
C GLY A 62 1.16 -1.76 8.13
N VAL A 63 2.49 -1.78 8.18
CA VAL A 63 3.30 -2.99 8.09
C VAL A 63 4.10 -3.28 9.37
N ASN A 64 4.46 -4.53 9.62
CA ASN A 64 5.29 -4.89 10.77
C ASN A 64 6.71 -4.36 10.59
N GLU A 65 7.36 -3.99 11.69
CA GLU A 65 8.72 -3.43 11.67
C GLU A 65 9.77 -4.41 11.13
N ASP A 66 9.54 -5.71 11.30
CA ASP A 66 10.40 -6.81 10.86
C ASP A 66 9.84 -7.51 9.61
N SER A 67 9.11 -6.78 8.76
CA SER A 67 8.46 -7.33 7.57
C SER A 67 9.43 -8.12 6.68
N LYS A 68 9.02 -9.32 6.29
CA LYS A 68 9.72 -10.15 5.29
C LYS A 68 9.45 -9.70 3.86
N TYR A 69 8.38 -8.92 3.66
CA TYR A 69 7.87 -8.53 2.35
C TYR A 69 8.17 -7.07 1.99
N ILE A 70 8.34 -6.20 2.99
CA ILE A 70 8.60 -4.77 2.80
C ILE A 70 9.88 -4.35 3.52
N ASN A 71 10.74 -3.58 2.86
CA ASN A 71 11.91 -3.00 3.51
C ASN A 71 11.48 -1.85 4.43
N THR A 72 11.44 -2.11 5.72
CA THR A 72 10.94 -1.20 6.76
C THR A 72 12.01 -0.30 7.37
N LYS A 73 13.29 -0.47 7.02
CA LYS A 73 14.43 0.20 7.67
C LYS A 73 14.27 1.72 7.80
N ASN A 74 13.60 2.35 6.83
CA ASN A 74 13.42 3.80 6.77
C ASN A 74 11.98 4.24 7.08
N ILE A 75 11.08 3.32 7.45
CA ILE A 75 9.72 3.68 7.83
C ILE A 75 9.76 4.31 9.22
N PRO A 76 9.25 5.55 9.39
CA PRO A 76 9.26 6.20 10.70
C PRO A 76 8.38 5.48 11.73
N ASP A 77 8.87 5.40 12.96
CA ASP A 77 8.14 4.93 14.14
C ASP A 77 7.25 6.03 14.77
N THR A 78 7.42 7.28 14.35
CA THR A 78 6.70 8.42 14.90
C THR A 78 5.30 8.55 14.28
N ARG A 79 4.29 8.74 15.14
CA ARG A 79 2.89 8.92 14.72
C ARG A 79 2.76 9.96 13.61
N ASN A 80 1.96 9.65 12.59
CA ASN A 80 1.69 10.47 11.40
C ASN A 80 2.90 10.74 10.49
N GLN A 81 4.09 10.22 10.79
CA GLN A 81 5.23 10.30 9.88
C GLN A 81 5.24 9.10 8.96
N VAL A 82 5.50 9.32 7.67
CA VAL A 82 5.27 8.30 6.64
C VAL A 82 6.31 8.35 5.53
N LEU A 83 6.48 7.22 4.85
CA LEU A 83 7.06 7.19 3.51
C LEU A 83 5.94 7.22 2.49
N VAL A 84 6.13 7.92 1.38
CA VAL A 84 5.18 7.94 0.27
C VAL A 84 5.77 7.26 -0.96
N SER A 85 4.94 6.62 -1.79
CA SER A 85 5.44 6.03 -3.03
C SER A 85 6.09 7.07 -3.91
N LYS A 86 7.15 6.68 -4.63
CA LYS A 86 7.85 7.58 -5.56
C LYS A 86 6.88 8.20 -6.58
N GLY A 87 5.94 7.40 -7.10
CA GLY A 87 4.91 7.88 -8.02
C GLY A 87 4.00 8.93 -7.38
N TYR A 88 3.64 8.79 -6.10
CA TYR A 88 2.83 9.80 -5.39
C TYR A 88 3.60 11.10 -5.18
N MET A 89 4.88 11.00 -4.80
CA MET A 89 5.76 12.14 -4.64
C MET A 89 5.94 12.90 -5.97
N GLU A 90 6.21 12.19 -7.06
CA GLU A 90 6.43 12.78 -8.39
C GLU A 90 5.16 13.41 -8.97
N LYS A 91 4.02 12.70 -8.91
CA LYS A 91 2.76 13.16 -9.50
C LYS A 91 2.28 14.48 -8.90
N TYR A 92 2.42 14.65 -7.59
CA TYR A 92 1.96 15.83 -6.86
C TYR A 92 3.09 16.81 -6.51
N GLY A 93 4.33 16.56 -6.96
CA GLY A 93 5.48 17.40 -6.65
C GLY A 93 5.76 17.53 -5.14
N LEU A 94 5.46 16.49 -4.37
CA LEU A 94 5.60 16.48 -2.92
C LEU A 94 7.07 16.46 -2.50
N LYS A 95 7.37 17.02 -1.33
CA LYS A 95 8.73 17.07 -0.79
C LYS A 95 8.82 16.45 0.59
N GLU A 96 10.01 16.00 0.95
CA GLU A 96 10.29 15.59 2.32
C GLU A 96 10.03 16.75 3.30
N ASN A 97 9.54 16.40 4.49
CA ASN A 97 9.08 17.30 5.55
C ASN A 97 7.82 18.13 5.21
N GLN A 98 7.22 17.93 4.04
CA GLN A 98 5.90 18.46 3.73
C GLN A 98 4.82 17.70 4.49
N THR A 99 3.76 18.42 4.88
CA THR A 99 2.53 17.81 5.38
C THR A 99 1.50 17.69 4.27
N ILE A 100 0.93 16.50 4.11
CA ILE A 100 -0.21 16.23 3.21
C ILE A 100 -1.48 16.01 4.03
N VAL A 101 -2.62 16.31 3.42
CA VAL A 101 -3.94 16.10 4.01
C VAL A 101 -4.71 15.14 3.12
N LEU A 102 -5.19 14.04 3.71
CA LEU A 102 -6.05 13.06 3.05
C LEU A 102 -7.40 12.99 3.78
N LYS A 103 -8.45 12.54 3.10
CA LYS A 103 -9.80 12.45 3.65
C LYS A 103 -10.44 11.10 3.39
N GLU A 104 -11.39 10.72 4.22
CA GLU A 104 -12.20 9.52 3.94
C GLU A 104 -13.04 9.74 2.68
N LYS A 105 -13.22 8.69 1.89
CA LYS A 105 -14.05 8.72 0.67
C LYS A 105 -15.53 8.98 0.95
N PHE A 106 -16.05 8.36 2.01
CA PHE A 106 -17.47 8.41 2.38
C PHE A 106 -17.70 9.04 3.77
N GLY A 107 -16.65 9.57 4.40
CA GLY A 107 -16.68 10.12 5.74
C GLY A 107 -16.21 11.57 5.81
N SER A 108 -16.26 12.16 7.00
CA SER A 108 -15.85 13.56 7.23
C SER A 108 -14.45 13.69 7.84
N LYS A 109 -13.81 12.58 8.24
CA LYS A 109 -12.49 12.64 8.87
C LYS A 109 -11.43 13.03 7.84
N LYS A 110 -10.47 13.83 8.32
CA LYS A 110 -9.26 14.21 7.59
C LYS A 110 -8.05 13.80 8.40
N TYR A 111 -7.03 13.31 7.71
CA TYR A 111 -5.78 12.84 8.28
C TYR A 111 -4.63 13.70 7.75
N LYS A 112 -3.70 14.06 8.63
CA LYS A 112 -2.50 14.81 8.27
C LYS A 112 -1.29 13.91 8.42
N PHE A 113 -0.47 13.81 7.38
CA PHE A 113 0.75 13.02 7.39
C PHE A 113 1.94 13.88 7.04
N THR A 114 3.06 13.71 7.75
CA THR A 114 4.33 14.36 7.44
C THR A 114 5.20 13.39 6.67
N ILE A 115 5.61 13.78 5.47
CA ILE A 115 6.45 12.98 4.59
C ILE A 115 7.88 12.97 5.15
N LYS A 116 8.45 11.80 5.37
CA LYS A 116 9.84 11.63 5.81
C LYS A 116 10.74 10.96 4.78
N GLY A 117 10.19 10.62 3.63
CA GLY A 117 10.96 10.11 2.52
C GLY A 117 10.06 9.46 1.48
N THR A 118 10.71 8.74 0.59
CA THR A 118 10.05 8.01 -0.49
C THR A 118 10.29 6.52 -0.38
N TYR A 119 9.35 5.73 -0.90
CA TYR A 119 9.47 4.31 -1.10
C TYR A 119 9.25 3.97 -2.58
N VAL A 120 10.12 3.14 -3.17
CA VAL A 120 9.98 2.75 -4.58
C VAL A 120 8.93 1.63 -4.69
N TYR A 121 7.71 2.02 -5.05
CA TYR A 121 6.61 1.10 -5.35
C TYR A 121 5.82 1.63 -6.54
N PRO A 122 6.20 1.27 -7.79
CA PRO A 122 5.58 1.76 -9.02
C PRO A 122 4.13 1.27 -9.22
N ALA A 123 3.69 0.26 -8.48
CA ALA A 123 2.36 -0.34 -8.66
C ALA A 123 1.19 0.56 -8.25
N SER A 124 1.38 1.52 -7.33
CA SER A 124 0.28 2.40 -6.89
C SER A 124 0.77 3.70 -6.23
N LEU A 125 -0.15 4.66 -6.09
CA LEU A 125 0.03 5.82 -5.21
C LEU A 125 -0.29 5.38 -3.78
N CYS A 126 0.72 5.34 -2.92
CA CYS A 126 0.53 4.82 -1.57
C CYS A 126 1.41 5.50 -0.52
N ILE A 127 1.10 5.17 0.73
CA ILE A 127 1.80 5.60 1.94
C ILE A 127 2.15 4.36 2.75
N PHE A 128 3.35 4.33 3.32
CA PHE A 128 3.80 3.30 4.25
C PHE A 128 4.08 3.89 5.63
N MET A 129 3.57 3.21 6.66
CA MET A 129 3.86 3.45 8.07
C MET A 129 3.93 2.11 8.82
N THR A 130 4.41 2.11 10.06
CA THR A 130 4.32 0.92 10.91
C THR A 130 2.86 0.58 11.22
N ARG A 131 2.55 -0.70 11.42
CA ARG A 131 1.19 -1.16 11.75
C ARG A 131 0.72 -0.58 13.10
N GLU A 132 1.64 -0.42 14.04
CA GLU A 132 1.35 0.29 15.29
C GLU A 132 0.88 1.73 15.04
N ASN A 133 1.58 2.48 14.18
CA ASN A 133 1.19 3.83 13.82
C ASN A 133 -0.14 3.86 13.05
N PHE A 134 -0.34 2.92 12.13
CA PHE A 134 -1.61 2.77 11.43
C PHE A 134 -2.77 2.60 12.43
N ASN A 135 -2.64 1.70 13.38
CA ASN A 135 -3.68 1.42 14.36
C ASN A 135 -3.98 2.65 15.23
N LYS A 136 -2.94 3.41 15.63
CA LYS A 136 -3.10 4.70 16.35
C LYS A 136 -3.70 5.82 15.50
N VAL A 137 -3.49 5.82 14.19
CA VAL A 137 -4.01 6.85 13.27
C VAL A 137 -5.49 6.63 13.00
N PHE A 138 -5.89 5.38 12.83
CA PHE A 138 -7.26 5.00 12.45
C PHE A 138 -8.11 4.51 13.63
N ASP A 139 -7.68 4.76 14.87
CA ASP A 139 -8.35 4.37 16.11
C ASP A 139 -8.75 2.87 16.12
N LYS A 140 -7.79 2.01 15.78
CA LYS A 140 -7.94 0.54 15.77
C LYS A 140 -7.26 -0.10 16.97
N ASP A 141 -7.65 -1.33 17.27
CA ASP A 141 -7.01 -2.15 18.30
C ASP A 141 -5.52 -2.36 18.01
N LYS A 142 -4.72 -2.56 19.07
CA LYS A 142 -3.25 -2.64 18.98
C LYS A 142 -2.79 -3.73 18.00
N ASP A 143 -3.46 -4.88 18.01
CA ASP A 143 -3.16 -6.06 17.21
C ASP A 143 -3.95 -6.10 15.89
N TYR A 144 -4.73 -5.06 15.58
CA TYR A 144 -5.55 -4.98 14.37
C TYR A 144 -4.74 -5.27 13.10
N PHE A 145 -5.38 -6.02 12.22
CA PHE A 145 -4.95 -6.30 10.86
C PHE A 145 -6.19 -6.51 9.99
N CYS A 146 -6.05 -6.33 8.70
CA CYS A 146 -7.13 -6.62 7.74
C CYS A 146 -6.57 -7.21 6.45
N GLY A 147 -5.38 -7.79 6.51
CA GLY A 147 -4.77 -8.43 5.36
C GLY A 147 -3.58 -9.30 5.70
N TYR A 148 -3.23 -10.13 4.73
CA TYR A 148 -2.08 -11.02 4.76
C TYR A 148 -1.22 -10.84 3.52
N PHE A 149 0.09 -10.74 3.71
CA PHE A 149 1.07 -11.01 2.68
C PHE A 149 1.45 -12.49 2.72
N SER A 150 1.43 -13.16 1.57
CA SER A 150 1.82 -14.56 1.45
C SER A 150 2.41 -14.87 0.09
N ASN A 151 3.47 -15.69 0.07
CA ASN A 151 4.02 -16.24 -1.17
C ASN A 151 3.34 -17.55 -1.63
N LYS A 152 2.40 -18.07 -0.82
CA LYS A 152 1.55 -19.23 -1.13
C LYS A 152 0.08 -18.88 -0.98
N LYS A 153 -0.77 -19.58 -1.72
CA LYS A 153 -2.23 -19.42 -1.58
C LYS A 153 -2.64 -19.88 -0.18
N LEU A 154 -3.33 -19.02 0.56
CA LEU A 154 -3.88 -19.33 1.87
C LEU A 154 -5.27 -19.97 1.70
N ASP A 155 -5.60 -20.87 2.62
CA ASP A 155 -6.91 -21.49 2.73
C ASP A 155 -7.82 -20.60 3.59
N ILE A 156 -8.43 -19.61 2.94
CA ILE A 156 -9.34 -18.65 3.57
C ILE A 156 -10.66 -18.73 2.81
N ASP A 157 -11.77 -18.87 3.53
CA ASP A 157 -13.09 -18.85 2.92
C ASP A 157 -13.34 -17.48 2.25
N ASP A 158 -13.72 -17.52 0.97
CA ASP A 158 -13.98 -16.36 0.12
C ASP A 158 -15.01 -15.39 0.74
N MET A 159 -15.88 -15.88 1.64
CA MET A 159 -16.81 -15.02 2.38
C MET A 159 -16.08 -13.95 3.21
N TYR A 160 -14.88 -14.25 3.72
CA TYR A 160 -14.06 -13.32 4.50
C TYR A 160 -13.08 -12.50 3.65
N VAL A 161 -12.85 -12.89 2.40
CA VAL A 161 -11.94 -12.19 1.49
C VAL A 161 -12.69 -11.05 0.80
N ALA A 162 -12.19 -9.83 0.95
CA ALA A 162 -12.67 -8.66 0.22
C ALA A 162 -12.02 -8.57 -1.17
N SER A 163 -10.71 -8.83 -1.24
CA SER A 163 -9.95 -8.86 -2.49
C SER A 163 -8.66 -9.66 -2.31
N ILE A 164 -8.12 -10.19 -3.41
CA ILE A 164 -6.78 -10.78 -3.47
C ILE A 164 -6.04 -10.08 -4.60
N ILE A 165 -4.97 -9.37 -4.27
CA ILE A 165 -4.08 -8.78 -5.26
C ILE A 165 -3.01 -9.81 -5.60
N THR A 166 -2.94 -10.16 -6.87
CA THR A 166 -1.95 -11.07 -7.43
C THR A 166 -1.17 -10.40 -8.55
N GLU A 167 -0.16 -11.10 -9.06
CA GLU A 167 0.58 -10.70 -10.25
C GLU A 167 -0.31 -10.35 -11.46
N LYS A 168 -1.41 -11.08 -11.62
CA LYS A 168 -2.38 -10.81 -12.70
C LYS A 168 -3.00 -9.42 -12.52
N ASP A 169 -3.40 -9.07 -11.31
CA ASP A 169 -4.04 -7.79 -11.00
C ASP A 169 -3.07 -6.61 -11.19
N LEU A 170 -1.79 -6.82 -10.88
CA LEU A 170 -0.73 -5.82 -11.07
C LEU A 170 -0.38 -5.57 -12.55
N THR A 171 -0.69 -6.51 -13.43
CA THR A 171 -0.33 -6.45 -14.85
C THR A 171 -1.51 -6.22 -15.78
N VAL A 172 -2.75 -6.22 -15.26
CA VAL A 172 -3.92 -5.78 -16.02
C VAL A 172 -3.80 -4.28 -16.23
N MET A 173 -3.38 -3.89 -17.43
CA MET A 173 -3.49 -2.52 -17.90
C MET A 173 -4.96 -2.26 -18.26
N SER A 174 -5.62 -1.38 -17.51
CA SER A 174 -6.91 -0.75 -17.85
C SER A 174 -6.75 0.30 -18.95
#